data_AF-A0A7C4SRB1-F1
#
_entry.id   AF-A0A7C4SRB1-F1
#
_cell.length_a   1.000
_cell.length_b   1.000
_cell.length_c   1.000
_cell.angle_alpha   90.00
_cell.angle_beta   90.00
_cell.angle_gamma   90.00
#
_symmetry.space_group_name_H-M   'P 1'
#
loop_
_entity.id
_entity.type
_entity.pdbx_description
1 polymer ?
#
loop_
_entity_poly.entity_id
_entity_poly.type
_entity_poly.pdbx_seq_one_letter_code
_entity_poly.pdbx_strand_id
1 'polypeptide(L)'
;MPAWASAVPWQVGNSVTIGLSNNINSDPANKWNDIGGYGGLFTVTDTTSGVSIQTFCLELDEYVYLNTTYYVADVDDDIAMGGGRNTDAGDQLSGATKWLYSQFLQTPANYNAAAVQLAVWVLEDEYADKTNFSWSYWGSTGTQALSYYNLALANAGSAPGNILALDLVDAQGRRVQSYLIAAPVPEPATMLLLGTGLLGLAGLRRRLTVTV
;
A
#
# COMPACT_ATOMS: atom_id res chain seq x y z
N MET A 1 -9.48 13.69 -11.39
CA MET A 1 -9.15 13.14 -10.05
C MET A 1 -8.25 11.95 -10.29
N PRO A 2 -7.10 11.79 -9.61
CA PRO A 2 -6.26 10.61 -9.79
C PRO A 2 -7.10 9.36 -9.55
N ALA A 3 -6.90 8.30 -10.32
CA ALA A 3 -7.66 7.06 -10.14
C ALA A 3 -7.15 6.34 -8.89
N TRP A 4 -7.74 6.67 -7.73
CA TRP A 4 -7.40 6.17 -6.39
C TRP A 4 -7.52 4.66 -6.19
N ALA A 5 -7.97 3.93 -7.20
CA ALA A 5 -8.25 2.50 -7.16
C ALA A 5 -7.86 1.76 -8.45
N SER A 6 -7.09 2.38 -9.35
CA SER A 6 -6.52 1.62 -10.46
C SER A 6 -5.31 0.90 -9.92
N ALA A 7 -5.50 -0.34 -9.54
CA ALA A 7 -4.39 -1.24 -9.40
C ALA A 7 -3.62 -1.24 -10.73
N VAL A 8 -2.45 -0.63 -10.70
CA VAL A 8 -1.56 -0.59 -11.86
C VAL A 8 -0.96 -1.99 -11.97
N PRO A 9 -0.84 -2.57 -13.17
CA PRO A 9 0.05 -3.70 -13.35
C PRO A 9 1.47 -3.17 -13.18
N TRP A 10 1.93 -3.05 -11.93
CA TRP A 10 3.32 -2.81 -11.61
C TRP A 10 4.11 -3.99 -12.16
N GLN A 11 5.15 -3.72 -12.94
CA GLN A 11 6.01 -4.75 -13.48
C GLN A 11 7.43 -4.53 -13.02
N VAL A 12 8.11 -5.63 -12.71
CA VAL A 12 9.55 -5.63 -12.44
C VAL A 12 10.29 -4.91 -13.58
N GLY A 13 11.17 -3.98 -13.22
CA GLY A 13 11.92 -3.13 -14.14
C GLY A 13 11.22 -1.84 -14.55
N ASN A 14 9.96 -1.60 -14.19
CA ASN A 14 9.32 -0.31 -14.41
C ASN A 14 10.06 0.79 -13.65
N SER A 15 10.29 1.94 -14.31
CA SER A 15 10.88 3.11 -13.66
C SER A 15 9.80 3.93 -12.96
N VAL A 16 10.04 4.28 -11.70
CA VAL A 16 9.11 5.05 -10.88
C VAL A 16 9.76 6.32 -10.34
N THR A 17 8.96 7.34 -10.07
CA THR A 17 9.38 8.53 -9.32
C THR A 17 8.50 8.73 -8.10
N ILE A 18 9.10 9.25 -7.04
CA ILE A 18 8.43 9.44 -5.76
C ILE A 18 8.20 10.93 -5.49
N GLY A 19 6.95 11.26 -5.15
CA GLY A 19 6.54 12.55 -4.62
C GLY A 19 5.97 12.43 -3.21
N LEU A 20 5.98 13.53 -2.46
CA LEU A 20 5.39 13.60 -1.12
C LEU A 20 4.10 14.43 -1.17
N SER A 21 2.97 13.80 -0.82
CA SER A 21 1.66 14.47 -0.77
C SER A 21 1.34 15.02 0.62
N ASN A 22 1.76 14.33 1.66
CA ASN A 22 1.60 14.78 3.05
C ASN A 22 2.75 14.24 3.89
N ASN A 23 3.38 15.07 4.71
CA ASN A 23 4.40 14.62 5.64
C ASN A 23 3.76 14.30 7.01
N ILE A 24 4.29 13.28 7.68
CA ILE A 24 4.33 13.30 9.14
C ILE A 24 5.25 14.47 9.46
N ASN A 25 4.69 15.60 9.92
CA ASN A 25 5.51 16.68 10.43
C ASN A 25 6.45 16.08 11.49
N SER A 26 7.75 16.35 11.32
CA SER A 26 8.79 15.97 12.27
C SER A 26 8.29 16.30 13.67
N ASP A 27 8.24 15.27 14.49
CA ASP A 27 8.27 15.34 15.94
C ASP A 27 8.22 16.76 16.56
N PRO A 28 7.14 17.13 17.27
CA PRO A 28 7.04 18.43 17.94
C PRO A 28 8.14 18.69 19.01
N ALA A 29 8.93 17.69 19.40
CA ALA A 29 10.01 17.79 20.39
C ALA A 29 11.44 17.74 19.81
N ASN A 30 11.63 17.71 18.47
CA ASN A 30 12.96 17.73 17.82
C ASN A 30 13.95 16.65 18.32
N LYS A 31 13.47 15.54 18.90
CA LYS A 31 14.32 14.41 19.30
C LYS A 31 14.62 13.46 18.15
N TRP A 32 13.94 13.64 17.02
CA TRP A 32 14.06 12.78 15.84
C TRP A 32 14.67 13.50 14.64
N ASN A 33 15.76 14.24 14.87
CA ASN A 33 16.66 14.68 13.78
C ASN A 33 17.28 13.48 13.02
N ASP A 34 17.08 12.26 13.52
CA ASP A 34 17.59 10.99 13.00
C ASP A 34 16.49 10.08 12.38
N ILE A 35 15.20 10.44 12.42
CA ILE A 35 14.24 9.84 11.46
C ILE A 35 14.43 10.63 10.18
N GLY A 36 15.40 10.19 9.37
CA GLY A 36 15.65 10.73 8.03
C GLY A 36 14.32 10.95 7.30
N GLY A 37 14.19 12.13 6.70
CA GLY A 37 12.89 12.72 6.45
C GLY A 37 11.87 11.87 5.66
N TYR A 38 10.61 12.18 5.97
CA TYR A 38 9.44 12.12 5.08
C TYR A 38 8.49 10.92 5.17
N GLY A 39 8.39 10.17 6.27
CA GLY A 39 7.19 9.33 6.45
C GLY A 39 5.91 10.13 6.20
N GLY A 40 4.89 9.52 5.58
CA GLY A 40 3.63 10.19 5.28
C GLY A 40 2.95 9.63 4.03
N LEU A 41 2.10 10.45 3.41
CA LEU A 41 1.42 10.05 2.18
C LEU A 41 2.32 10.33 0.99
N PHE A 42 2.78 9.26 0.34
CA PHE A 42 3.58 9.35 -0.86
C PHE A 42 2.73 9.24 -2.11
N THR A 43 3.27 9.72 -3.21
CA THR A 43 2.78 9.45 -4.56
C THR A 43 3.86 8.73 -5.33
N VAL A 44 3.57 7.51 -5.74
CA VAL A 44 4.44 6.72 -6.61
C VAL A 44 3.88 6.82 -8.02
N THR A 45 4.69 7.36 -8.93
CA THR A 45 4.33 7.50 -10.34
C THR A 45 5.18 6.53 -11.16
N ASP A 46 4.54 5.58 -11.82
CA ASP A 46 5.18 4.81 -12.88
C ASP A 46 5.40 5.72 -14.08
N THR A 47 6.66 5.97 -14.40
CA THR A 47 7.07 6.84 -15.50
C THR A 47 6.87 6.19 -16.87
N THR A 48 6.66 4.88 -16.92
CA THR A 48 6.41 4.12 -18.15
C THR A 48 4.95 4.28 -18.58
N SER A 49 4.01 4.05 -17.66
CA SER A 49 2.57 4.15 -17.93
C SER A 49 1.98 5.55 -17.65
N GLY A 50 2.69 6.38 -16.87
CA GLY A 50 2.21 7.66 -16.38
C GLY A 50 1.19 7.56 -15.24
N VAL A 51 0.89 6.35 -14.76
CA VAL A 51 -0.09 6.15 -13.67
C VAL A 51 0.56 6.47 -12.33
N SER A 52 -0.21 7.08 -11.44
CA SER A 52 0.22 7.42 -10.09
C SER A 52 -0.74 6.86 -9.05
N ILE A 53 -0.20 6.36 -7.94
CA ILE A 53 -0.95 5.91 -6.76
C ILE A 53 -0.51 6.71 -5.54
N GLN A 54 -1.34 6.70 -4.50
CA GLN A 54 -0.92 7.16 -3.18
C GLN A 54 -0.72 5.98 -2.24
N THR A 55 0.34 6.05 -1.43
CA THR A 55 0.82 4.92 -0.63
C THR A 55 1.65 5.41 0.56
N PHE A 56 2.09 4.48 1.40
CA PHE A 56 2.88 4.65 2.60
C PHE A 56 4.14 3.80 2.52
N CYS A 57 5.21 4.30 3.15
CA CYS A 57 6.44 3.54 3.35
C CYS A 57 6.16 2.34 4.25
N LEU A 58 6.83 1.22 3.97
CA LEU A 58 6.81 0.06 4.85
C LEU A 58 7.91 0.16 5.89
N GLU A 59 9.11 0.56 5.50
CA GLU A 59 10.28 0.63 6.36
C GLU A 59 10.48 2.04 6.95
N LEU A 60 10.97 2.12 8.19
CA LEU A 60 11.21 3.40 8.89
C LEU A 60 12.60 4.00 8.60
N ASP A 61 13.61 3.17 8.40
CA ASP A 61 15.03 3.55 8.27
C ASP A 61 15.55 3.49 6.82
N GLU A 62 14.64 3.30 5.87
CA GLU A 62 14.88 3.30 4.44
C GLU A 62 14.40 4.61 3.79
N TYR A 63 15.21 5.20 2.92
CA TYR A 63 14.99 6.57 2.44
C TYR A 63 15.02 6.69 0.92
N VAL A 64 14.10 7.48 0.41
CA VAL A 64 14.07 7.91 -1.00
C VAL A 64 14.32 9.40 -1.12
N TYR A 65 14.94 9.78 -2.23
CA TYR A 65 15.05 11.16 -2.65
C TYR A 65 13.87 11.48 -3.59
N LEU A 66 13.14 12.55 -3.27
CA LEU A 66 12.03 13.00 -4.11
C LEU A 66 12.52 13.35 -5.52
N ASN A 67 11.66 13.13 -6.52
CA ASN A 67 11.96 13.35 -7.94
C ASN A 67 13.19 12.57 -8.46
N THR A 68 13.63 11.54 -7.74
CA THR A 68 14.65 10.59 -8.21
C THR A 68 13.96 9.38 -8.84
N THR A 69 14.56 8.85 -9.90
CA THR A 69 14.07 7.64 -10.56
C THR A 69 14.58 6.40 -9.83
N TYR A 70 13.63 5.52 -9.52
CA TYR A 70 13.85 4.18 -8.96
C TYR A 70 13.25 3.13 -9.89
N TYR A 71 13.50 1.87 -9.59
CA TYR A 71 13.02 0.75 -10.38
C TYR A 71 12.26 -0.23 -9.50
N VAL A 72 11.15 -0.74 -10.00
CA VAL A 72 10.41 -1.84 -9.37
C VAL A 72 11.30 -3.08 -9.42
N ALA A 73 11.73 -3.54 -8.25
CA ALA A 73 12.54 -4.73 -8.12
C ALA A 73 11.67 -5.98 -7.96
N ASP A 74 10.60 -5.84 -7.18
CA ASP A 74 9.59 -6.88 -7.02
C ASP A 74 8.20 -6.31 -6.74
N VAL A 75 7.19 -7.15 -6.96
CA VAL A 75 5.78 -6.92 -6.66
C VAL A 75 5.29 -8.21 -5.99
N ASP A 76 5.61 -8.37 -4.71
CA ASP A 76 5.38 -9.62 -4.00
C ASP A 76 4.14 -9.56 -3.11
N ASP A 77 3.46 -10.71 -2.98
CA ASP A 77 2.19 -10.83 -2.27
C ASP A 77 2.33 -10.75 -0.75
N ASP A 78 3.55 -10.92 -0.26
CA ASP A 78 3.77 -11.09 1.16
C ASP A 78 5.07 -10.49 1.68
N ILE A 79 6.14 -10.31 0.90
CA ILE A 79 7.46 -9.97 1.46
C ILE A 79 7.89 -8.55 1.08
N ALA A 80 8.06 -7.68 2.06
CA ALA A 80 8.86 -6.47 1.87
C ALA A 80 10.33 -6.87 1.79
N MET A 81 11.04 -6.50 0.71
CA MET A 81 12.46 -6.82 0.59
C MET A 81 13.28 -6.06 1.65
N GLY A 82 13.45 -6.68 2.82
CA GLY A 82 14.21 -6.13 3.95
C GLY A 82 13.41 -5.63 5.11
N GLY A 83 12.08 -5.78 5.06
CA GLY A 83 11.22 -5.45 6.16
C GLY A 83 11.66 -6.14 7.45
N GLY A 84 11.65 -5.38 8.54
CA GLY A 84 11.98 -5.84 9.87
C GLY A 84 13.47 -5.78 10.23
N ARG A 85 13.74 -5.24 11.43
CA ARG A 85 15.06 -5.29 12.10
C ARG A 85 15.59 -6.71 12.38
N ASN A 86 14.80 -7.77 12.12
CA ASN A 86 15.03 -9.10 12.70
C ASN A 86 15.31 -10.27 11.75
N THR A 87 15.21 -10.19 10.42
CA THR A 87 15.77 -11.24 9.56
C THR A 87 15.94 -10.79 8.11
N ASP A 88 17.09 -11.12 7.51
CA ASP A 88 17.35 -11.05 6.06
C ASP A 88 16.43 -11.97 5.21
N ALA A 89 15.34 -12.49 5.79
CA ALA A 89 14.40 -13.43 5.21
C ALA A 89 13.07 -12.78 4.78
N GLY A 90 12.92 -11.46 4.97
CA GLY A 90 11.72 -10.71 4.59
C GLY A 90 10.59 -10.86 5.62
N ASP A 91 10.02 -9.75 6.06
CA ASP A 91 8.88 -9.75 6.97
C ASP A 91 7.57 -9.77 6.17
N GLN A 92 6.66 -10.65 6.58
CA GLN A 92 5.39 -10.82 5.89
C GLN A 92 4.47 -9.67 6.26
N LEU A 93 3.90 -8.97 5.26
CA LEU A 93 2.95 -7.89 5.51
C LEU A 93 1.84 -8.33 6.45
N SER A 94 1.71 -7.65 7.59
CA SER A 94 0.73 -8.05 8.60
C SER A 94 -0.70 -7.91 8.05
N GLY A 95 -1.59 -8.85 8.40
CA GLY A 95 -3.01 -8.75 8.04
C GLY A 95 -3.64 -7.45 8.54
N ALA A 96 -3.16 -6.92 9.67
CA ALA A 96 -3.61 -5.62 10.18
C ALA A 96 -3.23 -4.47 9.23
N THR A 97 -2.00 -4.41 8.74
CA THR A 97 -1.57 -3.41 7.76
C THR A 97 -2.31 -3.53 6.45
N LYS A 98 -2.45 -4.75 5.92
CA LYS A 98 -3.25 -5.03 4.71
C LYS A 98 -4.69 -4.52 4.88
N TRP A 99 -5.31 -4.79 6.03
CA TRP A 99 -6.65 -4.29 6.32
C TRP A 99 -6.69 -2.77 6.41
N LEU A 100 -5.80 -2.13 7.17
CA LEU A 100 -5.79 -0.68 7.36
C LEU A 100 -5.64 0.07 6.03
N TYR A 101 -4.68 -0.36 5.21
CA TYR A 101 -4.46 0.24 3.90
C TYR A 101 -5.66 0.05 2.97
N SER A 102 -6.33 -1.13 3.01
CA SER A 102 -7.55 -1.34 2.23
C SER A 102 -8.69 -0.38 2.61
N GLN A 103 -8.80 0.00 3.89
CA GLN A 103 -9.80 0.97 4.33
C GLN A 103 -9.43 2.39 3.91
N PHE A 104 -8.14 2.72 3.97
CA PHE A 104 -7.61 3.97 3.45
C PHE A 104 -7.94 4.13 1.97
N LEU A 105 -7.69 3.10 1.14
CA LEU A 105 -7.98 3.15 -0.30
C LEU A 105 -9.47 3.37 -0.61
N GLN A 106 -10.37 2.83 0.21
CA GLN A 106 -11.81 3.00 0.04
C GLN A 106 -12.30 4.41 0.40
N THR A 107 -11.75 5.00 1.46
CA THR A 107 -12.24 6.27 2.01
C THR A 107 -11.11 7.19 2.49
N PRO A 108 -10.16 7.59 1.62
CA PRO A 108 -8.91 8.24 2.05
C PRO A 108 -9.16 9.56 2.78
N ALA A 109 -10.23 10.29 2.41
CA ALA A 109 -10.62 11.53 3.07
C ALA A 109 -11.00 11.38 4.56
N ASN A 110 -11.32 10.17 5.01
CA ASN A 110 -11.67 9.88 6.41
C ASN A 110 -10.45 9.56 7.27
N TYR A 111 -9.26 9.42 6.67
CA TYR A 111 -8.05 9.02 7.35
C TYR A 111 -7.06 10.19 7.42
N ASN A 112 -6.47 10.38 8.60
CA ASN A 112 -5.28 11.21 8.72
C ASN A 112 -4.07 10.39 8.22
N ALA A 113 -3.51 10.79 7.09
CA ALA A 113 -2.45 10.02 6.44
C ALA A 113 -1.17 9.89 7.29
N ALA A 114 -0.79 10.94 8.04
CA ALA A 114 0.32 10.87 8.97
C ALA A 114 0.07 9.83 10.09
N ALA A 115 -1.16 9.75 10.58
CA ALA A 115 -1.55 8.75 11.57
C ALA A 115 -1.60 7.33 10.98
N VAL A 116 -1.97 7.17 9.71
CA VAL A 116 -1.90 5.88 9.01
C VAL A 116 -0.45 5.42 8.89
N GLN A 117 0.46 6.27 8.42
CA GLN A 117 1.89 5.92 8.33
C GLN A 117 2.49 5.51 9.69
N LEU A 118 2.19 6.25 10.76
CA LEU A 118 2.63 5.86 12.11
C LEU A 118 2.07 4.51 12.54
N ALA A 119 0.79 4.23 12.26
CA ALA A 119 0.19 2.94 12.56
C ALA A 119 0.85 1.80 11.77
N VAL A 120 1.12 2.00 10.47
CA VAL A 120 1.80 1.03 9.60
C VAL A 120 3.16 0.64 10.19
N TRP A 121 4.02 1.60 10.50
CA TRP A 121 5.35 1.29 11.09
C TRP A 121 5.28 0.52 12.41
N VAL A 122 4.25 0.73 13.23
CA VAL A 122 4.09 -0.03 14.48
C VAL A 122 3.51 -1.43 14.23
N LEU A 123 2.67 -1.58 13.20
CA LEU A 123 2.10 -2.87 12.80
C LEU A 123 3.12 -3.79 12.12
N GLU A 124 4.07 -3.20 11.38
CA GLU A 124 5.15 -3.89 10.66
C GLU A 124 6.46 -3.95 11.48
N ASP A 125 6.39 -3.77 12.80
CA ASP A 125 7.54 -3.95 13.71
C ASP A 125 8.78 -3.07 13.43
N GLU A 126 8.63 -2.02 12.63
CA GLU A 126 9.70 -1.09 12.25
C GLU A 126 10.15 -0.18 13.39
N TYR A 127 9.41 -0.18 14.49
CA TYR A 127 9.81 0.50 15.71
C TYR A 127 10.51 -0.45 16.68
N ALA A 128 11.82 -0.22 16.84
CA ALA A 128 12.77 -0.97 17.69
C ALA A 128 12.26 -1.36 19.09
N ASP A 129 11.36 -0.58 19.66
CA ASP A 129 10.80 -0.85 20.97
C ASP A 129 9.33 -0.45 21.02
N LYS A 130 8.45 -1.37 20.60
CA LYS A 130 6.99 -1.22 20.71
C LYS A 130 6.54 -0.83 22.12
N THR A 131 7.28 -1.21 23.15
CA THR A 131 6.95 -0.89 24.55
C THR A 131 7.24 0.56 24.90
N ASN A 132 8.14 1.21 24.17
CA ASN A 132 8.47 2.63 24.28
C ASN A 132 7.83 3.50 23.18
N PHE A 133 7.04 2.92 22.27
CA PHE A 133 6.24 3.70 21.33
C PHE A 133 5.14 4.45 22.10
N SER A 134 5.30 5.76 22.24
CA SER A 134 4.36 6.60 22.95
C SER A 134 3.43 7.33 21.98
N TRP A 135 2.19 6.85 21.85
CA TRP A 135 1.18 7.51 21.02
C TRP A 135 0.90 8.95 21.44
N SER A 136 0.98 9.26 22.74
CA SER A 136 0.75 10.62 23.25
C SER A 136 1.82 11.62 22.80
N TYR A 137 3.01 11.15 22.43
CA TYR A 137 4.08 11.97 21.88
C TYR A 137 3.68 12.72 20.62
N TRP A 138 2.88 12.07 19.79
CA TRP A 138 2.41 12.58 18.49
C TRP A 138 1.10 13.36 18.61
N GLY A 139 0.70 13.74 19.84
CA GLY A 139 -0.51 14.50 20.12
C GLY A 139 -1.78 13.87 19.54
N SER A 140 -2.56 14.66 18.80
CA SER A 140 -3.78 14.19 18.13
C SER A 140 -3.48 13.15 17.05
N THR A 141 -2.38 13.30 16.30
CA THR A 141 -1.97 12.35 15.25
C THR A 141 -1.69 10.97 15.84
N GLY A 142 -0.99 10.91 16.97
CA GLY A 142 -0.73 9.64 17.65
C GLY A 142 -1.96 9.01 18.28
N THR A 143 -2.88 9.83 18.81
CA THR A 143 -4.17 9.34 19.30
C THR A 143 -4.99 8.70 18.16
N GLN A 144 -4.98 9.32 16.98
CA GLN A 144 -5.59 8.74 15.78
C GLN A 144 -4.86 7.48 15.33
N ALA A 145 -3.53 7.48 15.33
CA ALA A 145 -2.72 6.33 14.94
C ALA A 145 -2.97 5.12 15.86
N LEU A 146 -3.07 5.34 17.19
CA LEU A 146 -3.46 4.30 18.15
C LEU A 146 -4.85 3.74 17.85
N SER A 147 -5.80 4.61 17.50
CA SER A 147 -7.14 4.17 17.10
C SER A 147 -7.08 3.31 15.84
N TYR A 148 -6.33 3.71 14.82
CA TYR A 148 -6.16 2.94 13.58
C TYR A 148 -5.45 1.61 13.83
N TYR A 149 -4.38 1.61 14.62
CA TYR A 149 -3.64 0.43 15.06
C TYR A 149 -4.57 -0.60 15.73
N ASN A 150 -5.33 -0.19 16.75
CA ASN A 150 -6.25 -1.09 17.45
C ASN A 150 -7.36 -1.63 16.55
N LEU A 151 -7.90 -0.79 15.66
CA LEU A 151 -8.94 -1.19 14.72
C LEU A 151 -8.39 -2.20 13.69
N ALA A 152 -7.17 -1.98 13.21
CA ALA A 152 -6.47 -2.87 12.31
C ALA A 152 -6.20 -4.24 12.93
N LEU A 153 -5.67 -4.28 14.17
CA LEU A 153 -5.46 -5.53 14.90
C LEU A 153 -6.76 -6.33 15.09
N ALA A 154 -7.86 -5.65 15.42
CA ALA A 154 -9.15 -6.30 15.62
C ALA A 154 -9.72 -6.91 14.32
N ASN A 155 -9.28 -6.44 13.15
CA ASN A 155 -9.81 -6.86 11.85
C ASN A 155 -8.76 -7.58 10.97
N ALA A 156 -7.59 -7.92 11.51
CA ALA A 156 -6.50 -8.52 10.76
C ALA A 156 -6.91 -9.80 10.02
N GLY A 157 -7.81 -10.61 10.59
CA GLY A 157 -8.32 -11.83 9.97
C GLY A 157 -9.29 -11.61 8.79
N SER A 158 -9.69 -10.36 8.53
CA SER A 158 -10.55 -9.96 7.40
C SER A 158 -9.77 -9.13 6.36
N ALA A 159 -8.44 -9.17 6.41
CA ALA A 159 -7.59 -8.48 5.47
C ALA A 159 -7.81 -8.99 4.04
N PRO A 160 -7.90 -8.09 3.05
CA PRO A 160 -7.98 -8.52 1.66
C PRO A 160 -6.61 -9.03 1.18
N GLY A 161 -6.62 -10.12 0.41
CA GLY A 161 -5.40 -10.75 -0.11
C GLY A 161 -4.76 -10.06 -1.31
N ASN A 162 -5.26 -8.89 -1.74
CA ASN A 162 -4.73 -8.15 -2.87
C ASN A 162 -3.91 -6.92 -2.46
N ILE A 163 -3.53 -6.80 -1.18
CA ILE A 163 -2.58 -5.78 -0.72
C ILE A 163 -1.19 -6.40 -0.69
N LEU A 164 -0.27 -5.76 -1.42
CA LEU A 164 1.07 -6.25 -1.72
C LEU A 164 2.13 -5.21 -1.32
N ALA A 165 3.38 -5.64 -1.29
CA ALA A 165 4.54 -4.76 -1.20
C ALA A 165 5.07 -4.45 -2.61
N LEU A 166 5.46 -3.19 -2.83
CA LEU A 166 6.16 -2.73 -4.02
C LEU A 166 7.59 -2.38 -3.63
N ASP A 167 8.51 -3.28 -3.91
CA ASP A 167 9.89 -3.11 -3.52
C ASP A 167 10.66 -2.32 -4.59
N LEU A 168 11.38 -1.29 -4.15
CA LEU A 168 12.16 -0.45 -5.04
C LEU A 168 13.66 -0.66 -4.88
N VAL A 169 14.37 -0.50 -5.99
CA VAL A 169 15.83 -0.38 -6.04
C VAL A 169 16.26 0.89 -6.76
N ASP A 170 17.47 1.35 -6.46
CA ASP A 170 18.12 2.41 -7.22
C ASP A 170 18.73 1.91 -8.54
N ALA A 171 19.33 2.82 -9.31
CA ALA A 171 19.96 2.52 -10.59
C ALA A 171 21.17 1.54 -10.50
N GLN A 172 21.68 1.27 -9.30
CA GLN A 172 22.73 0.27 -9.06
C GLN A 172 22.15 -1.06 -8.56
N GLY A 173 20.82 -1.19 -8.45
CA GLY A 173 20.15 -2.38 -7.93
C GLY A 173 20.21 -2.50 -6.41
N ARG A 174 20.56 -1.42 -5.69
CA ARG A 174 20.53 -1.42 -4.22
C ARG A 174 19.11 -1.14 -3.75
N ARG A 175 18.65 -1.88 -2.75
CA ARG A 175 17.34 -1.71 -2.12
C ARG A 175 17.22 -0.35 -1.44
N VAL A 176 16.03 0.23 -1.48
CA VAL A 176 15.83 1.62 -1.01
C VAL A 176 14.62 1.87 -0.12
N GLN A 177 13.44 1.36 -0.45
CA GLN A 177 12.17 1.56 0.27
C GLN A 177 11.10 0.71 -0.40
N SER A 178 10.20 0.15 0.39
CA SER A 178 9.05 -0.63 -0.07
C SER A 178 7.75 0.13 0.19
N TYR A 179 6.78 -0.03 -0.71
CA TYR A 179 5.51 0.71 -0.64
C TYR A 179 4.30 -0.22 -0.65
N LEU A 180 3.25 0.15 0.09
CA LEU A 180 1.99 -0.58 0.06
C LEU A 180 1.24 -0.35 -1.27
N ILE A 181 0.85 -1.41 -1.96
CA ILE A 181 0.05 -1.31 -3.19
C ILE A 181 -1.15 -2.26 -3.16
N ALA A 182 -2.13 -1.99 -4.00
CA ALA A 182 -3.23 -2.92 -4.25
C ALA A 182 -3.07 -3.53 -5.64
N ALA A 183 -3.07 -4.86 -5.71
CA ALA A 183 -3.11 -5.61 -6.95
C ALA A 183 -4.50 -5.48 -7.62
N PRO A 184 -4.56 -5.57 -8.96
CA PRO A 184 -5.84 -5.55 -9.65
C PRO A 184 -6.61 -6.77 -9.22
N VAL A 185 -7.78 -6.56 -8.61
CA VAL A 185 -8.70 -7.66 -8.37
C VAL A 185 -9.05 -8.20 -9.76
N PRO A 186 -8.74 -9.47 -10.06
CA PRO A 186 -9.12 -10.07 -11.33
C PRO A 186 -10.61 -9.80 -11.52
N GLU A 187 -10.98 -9.18 -12.65
CA GLU A 187 -12.37 -8.86 -12.93
C GLU A 187 -13.20 -10.10 -12.61
N PRO A 188 -14.21 -9.98 -11.72
CA PRO A 188 -14.83 -11.16 -11.14
C PRO A 188 -15.34 -12.05 -12.28
N ALA A 189 -15.25 -13.37 -12.09
CA ALA A 189 -15.75 -14.35 -13.07
C ALA A 189 -17.21 -14.10 -13.48
N THR A 190 -17.91 -13.19 -12.79
CA THR A 190 -19.16 -12.55 -13.20
C THR A 190 -19.11 -11.88 -14.58
N MET A 191 -18.00 -11.30 -15.04
CA MET A 191 -17.90 -10.75 -16.41
C MET A 191 -17.90 -11.86 -17.46
N LEU A 192 -17.19 -12.95 -17.18
CA LEU A 192 -17.22 -14.16 -18.00
C LEU A 192 -18.59 -14.85 -17.92
N LEU A 193 -19.20 -14.92 -16.73
CA LEU A 193 -20.54 -15.48 -16.52
C LEU A 193 -21.62 -14.63 -17.19
N LEU A 194 -21.47 -13.31 -17.18
CA LEU A 194 -22.37 -12.36 -17.85
C LEU A 194 -22.23 -12.53 -19.37
N GLY A 195 -20.99 -12.56 -19.88
CA GLY A 195 -20.72 -12.79 -21.30
C GLY A 195 -21.26 -14.14 -21.79
N THR A 196 -20.98 -15.23 -21.06
CA THR A 196 -21.47 -16.57 -21.40
C THR A 196 -22.98 -16.72 -21.19
N GLY A 197 -23.55 -16.07 -20.16
CA GLY A 197 -24.98 -16.03 -19.90
C GLY A 197 -25.76 -15.32 -21.01
N LEU A 198 -25.25 -14.18 -21.52
CA LEU A 198 -25.83 -13.47 -22.66
C LEU A 198 -25.75 -14.28 -23.95
N LEU A 199 -24.62 -14.96 -24.19
CA LEU A 199 -24.48 -15.88 -25.34
C LEU A 199 -25.45 -17.06 -25.25
N GLY A 200 -25.65 -17.62 -24.05
CA GLY A 200 -26.64 -18.68 -23.79
C GLY A 200 -28.08 -18.24 -24.10
N LEU A 201 -28.47 -17.03 -23.68
CA LEU A 201 -29.78 -16.44 -23.97
C LEU A 201 -29.99 -16.19 -25.47
N ALA A 202 -28.96 -15.67 -26.16
CA ALA A 202 -29.01 -15.48 -27.62
C ALA A 202 -29.16 -16.82 -28.36
N GLY A 203 -28.49 -17.88 -27.88
CA GLY A 203 -28.62 -19.24 -28.40
C GLY A 203 -30.03 -19.83 -28.20
N LEU A 204 -30.63 -19.64 -27.02
CA LEU A 204 -32.00 -20.09 -26.73
C LEU A 204 -33.05 -19.37 -27.57
N ARG A 205 -32.90 -18.05 -27.80
CA ARG A 205 -33.82 -17.27 -28.66
C ARG A 205 -33.89 -17.81 -30.09
N ARG A 206 -32.77 -18.29 -30.65
CA ARG A 206 -32.73 -18.88 -31.99
C ARG A 206 -33.53 -20.18 -32.07
N ARG A 207 -33.59 -20.97 -30.99
CA ARG A 207 -34.38 -22.22 -30.96
C ARG A 207 -35.87 -21.96 -30.82
N LEU A 208 -36.27 -20.93 -30.08
CA LEU A 208 -37.67 -20.59 -29.86
C LEU A 208 -38.36 -19.90 -31.05
N THR A 209 -37.60 -19.43 -32.04
CA THR A 209 -38.14 -18.77 -33.24
C THR A 209 -38.43 -19.74 -34.39
N VAL A 210 -38.16 -21.05 -34.24
CA VAL A 210 -38.47 -22.08 -35.24
C VAL A 210 -39.72 -22.86 -34.82
N THR A 211 -40.88 -22.22 -34.93
CA THR A 211 -42.19 -22.90 -35.05
C THR A 211 -43.22 -21.92 -35.62
N VAL A 212 -43.32 -21.88 -36.94
CA VAL A 212 -44.55 -21.61 -37.73
C VAL A 212 -44.49 -22.53 -38.95
#